data_AF-A0A6G3XEA5-F1
#
_entry.id   AF-A0A6G3XEA5-F1
#
_cell.length_a   1.000
_cell.length_b   1.000
_cell.length_c   1.000
_cell.angle_alpha   90.00
_cell.angle_beta   90.00
_cell.angle_gamma   90.00
#
_symmetry.space_group_name_H-M   'P 1'
#
loop_
_entity.id
_entity.type
_entity.pdbx_description
1 polymer ?
#
loop_
_entity_poly.entity_id
_entity_poly.type
_entity_poly.pdbx_seq_one_letter_code
_entity_poly.pdbx_strand_id
1 'polypeptide(L)'
;LAVGPKRFVPVLRKIEGFHATMREQLGLAPDEVEELIQHSLYTLEGGQAAASALMERGCTAVVCASDMMALGAIRAARRMARDVPRDLSVVGYDDSPLIAFTDPP
;
A
#
# COMPACT_ATOMS: atom_id res chain seq x y z
N LEU A 1 -2.76 -3.93 0.53
CA LEU A 1 -1.74 -3.86 -0.55
C LEU A 1 -2.18 -2.83 -1.59
N ALA A 2 -1.39 -1.78 -1.81
CA ALA A 2 -1.58 -0.83 -2.92
C ALA A 2 -0.60 -1.18 -4.05
N VAL A 3 -1.11 -1.55 -5.22
CA VAL A 3 -0.30 -2.16 -6.29
C VAL A 3 -0.66 -1.63 -7.68
N GLY A 4 0.27 -1.81 -8.64
CA GLY A 4 0.07 -1.44 -10.03
C GLY A 4 -0.95 -2.31 -10.81
N PRO A 5 -1.01 -2.15 -12.15
CA PRO A 5 -1.96 -2.89 -13.01
C PRO A 5 -1.70 -4.41 -13.07
N LYS A 6 -2.78 -5.24 -13.02
CA LYS A 6 -2.73 -6.73 -13.02
C LYS A 6 -1.98 -7.37 -14.21
N ARG A 7 -1.73 -6.62 -15.30
CA ARG A 7 -1.03 -7.14 -16.50
C ARG A 7 0.48 -7.37 -16.30
N PHE A 8 1.07 -6.87 -15.22
CA PHE A 8 2.51 -6.96 -15.00
C PHE A 8 2.86 -8.14 -14.10
N VAL A 9 3.81 -8.98 -14.51
CA VAL A 9 4.26 -10.15 -13.72
C VAL A 9 4.67 -9.78 -12.28
N PRO A 10 5.42 -8.68 -12.02
CA PRO A 10 5.72 -8.29 -10.64
C PRO A 10 4.48 -8.00 -9.78
N VAL A 11 3.39 -7.51 -10.38
CA VAL A 11 2.13 -7.26 -9.65
C VAL A 11 1.51 -8.58 -9.20
N LEU A 12 1.45 -9.56 -10.11
CA LEU A 12 0.91 -10.89 -9.80
C LEU A 12 1.68 -11.55 -8.65
N ARG A 13 3.02 -11.49 -8.70
CA ARG A 13 3.88 -12.05 -7.64
C ARG A 13 3.72 -11.34 -6.28
N LYS A 14 3.57 -10.01 -6.28
CA LYS A 14 3.30 -9.24 -5.05
C LYS A 14 1.94 -9.64 -4.44
N ILE A 15 0.94 -9.88 -5.28
CA ILE A 15 -0.39 -10.35 -4.87
C ILE A 15 -0.31 -11.76 -4.29
N GLU A 16 0.36 -12.69 -4.97
CA GLU A 16 0.56 -14.06 -4.48
C GLU A 16 1.25 -14.08 -3.11
N GLY A 17 2.32 -13.31 -2.94
CA GLY A 17 3.03 -13.20 -1.65
C GLY A 17 2.16 -12.58 -0.55
N PHE A 18 1.37 -11.56 -0.88
CA PHE A 18 0.43 -10.94 0.06
C PHE A 18 -0.67 -11.93 0.49
N HIS A 19 -1.27 -12.65 -0.45
CA HIS A 19 -2.25 -13.71 -0.17
C HIS A 19 -1.68 -14.79 0.75
N ALA A 20 -0.51 -15.33 0.41
CA ALA A 20 0.15 -16.35 1.23
C ALA A 20 0.40 -15.84 2.66
N THR A 21 0.94 -14.63 2.79
CA THR A 21 1.31 -14.05 4.10
C THR A 21 0.07 -13.72 4.94
N MET A 22 -0.98 -13.11 4.36
CA MET A 22 -2.20 -12.78 5.10
C MET A 22 -2.90 -14.04 5.62
N ARG A 23 -2.93 -15.10 4.80
CA ARG A 23 -3.47 -16.40 5.22
C ARG A 23 -2.63 -17.03 6.33
N GLU A 24 -1.31 -17.05 6.19
CA GLU A 24 -0.40 -17.72 7.14
C GLU A 24 -0.28 -16.98 8.48
N GLN A 25 -0.26 -15.65 8.47
CA GLN A 25 -0.04 -14.84 9.67
C GLN A 25 -1.34 -14.41 10.36
N LEU A 26 -2.40 -14.17 9.58
CA LEU A 26 -3.67 -13.63 10.10
C LEU A 26 -4.85 -14.58 9.92
N GLY A 27 -4.70 -15.70 9.20
CA GLY A 27 -5.77 -16.67 8.99
C GLY A 27 -6.91 -16.18 8.10
N LEU A 28 -6.70 -15.10 7.32
CA LEU A 28 -7.74 -14.53 6.47
C LEU A 28 -8.06 -15.45 5.28
N ALA A 29 -9.35 -15.53 4.94
CA ALA A 29 -9.82 -16.23 3.74
C ALA A 29 -9.42 -15.47 2.46
N PRO A 30 -9.27 -16.16 1.30
CA PRO A 30 -8.86 -15.51 0.06
C PRO A 30 -9.72 -14.31 -0.35
N ASP A 31 -11.04 -14.39 -0.16
CA ASP A 31 -11.96 -13.30 -0.51
C ASP A 31 -11.76 -12.07 0.39
N GLU A 32 -11.50 -12.28 1.69
CA GLU A 32 -11.18 -11.20 2.64
C GLU A 32 -9.86 -10.51 2.25
N VAL A 33 -8.87 -11.28 1.80
CA VAL A 33 -7.59 -10.72 1.36
C VAL A 33 -7.73 -9.94 0.05
N GLU A 34 -8.54 -10.40 -0.91
CA GLU A 34 -8.73 -9.70 -2.18
C GLU A 34 -9.34 -8.30 -1.96
N GLU A 35 -10.22 -8.13 -0.96
CA GLU A 35 -10.76 -6.81 -0.58
C GLU A 35 -9.68 -5.83 -0.08
N LEU A 36 -8.56 -6.36 0.44
CA LEU A 36 -7.42 -5.58 0.93
C LEU A 36 -6.40 -5.26 -0.18
N ILE A 37 -6.69 -5.58 -1.45
CA ILE A 37 -5.81 -5.31 -2.59
C ILE A 37 -6.42 -4.21 -3.46
N GLN A 38 -5.70 -3.09 -3.60
CA GLN A 38 -6.12 -1.96 -4.41
C GLN A 38 -5.18 -1.76 -5.59
N HIS A 39 -5.76 -1.81 -6.79
CA HIS A 39 -5.07 -1.62 -8.06
C HIS A 39 -5.11 -0.17 -8.52
N SER A 40 -3.96 0.35 -8.88
CA SER A 40 -3.81 1.73 -9.36
C SER A 40 -2.60 1.85 -10.30
N LEU A 41 -2.19 3.09 -10.59
CA LEU A 41 -0.96 3.38 -11.33
C LEU A 41 0.23 3.50 -10.37
N TYR A 42 1.44 3.21 -10.87
CA TYR A 42 2.71 3.43 -10.16
C TYR A 42 3.08 4.93 -10.13
N THR A 43 2.17 5.75 -9.62
CA THR A 43 2.34 7.20 -9.48
C THR A 43 1.97 7.64 -8.07
N LEU A 44 2.29 8.90 -7.74
CA LEU A 44 1.92 9.50 -6.47
C LEU A 44 0.39 9.54 -6.29
N GLU A 45 -0.33 9.98 -7.33
CA GLU A 45 -1.79 10.03 -7.33
C GLU A 45 -2.39 8.64 -7.24
N GLY A 46 -1.77 7.67 -7.91
CA GLY A 46 -2.19 6.28 -7.87
C GLY A 46 -2.06 5.66 -6.48
N GLY A 47 -0.94 5.91 -5.80
CA GLY A 47 -0.73 5.54 -4.40
C GLY A 47 -1.70 6.23 -3.46
N GLN A 48 -1.96 7.52 -3.67
CA GLN A 48 -2.92 8.29 -2.87
C GLN A 48 -4.32 7.67 -2.95
N ALA A 49 -4.82 7.39 -4.16
CA ALA A 49 -6.13 6.79 -4.37
C ALA A 49 -6.24 5.40 -3.74
N ALA A 50 -5.24 4.54 -3.94
CA ALA A 50 -5.24 3.18 -3.39
C ALA A 50 -5.18 3.19 -1.86
N ALA A 51 -4.37 4.05 -1.26
CA ALA A 51 -4.25 4.16 0.20
C ALA A 51 -5.51 4.75 0.85
N SER A 52 -6.15 5.76 0.24
CA SER A 52 -7.43 6.29 0.71
C SER A 52 -8.50 5.18 0.77
N ALA A 53 -8.65 4.40 -0.29
CA ALA A 53 -9.62 3.30 -0.34
C ALA A 53 -9.35 2.23 0.75
N LEU A 54 -8.08 1.94 1.03
CA LEU A 54 -7.71 1.01 2.12
C LEU A 54 -8.00 1.61 3.50
N MET A 55 -7.71 2.89 3.74
CA MET A 55 -7.99 3.54 5.02
C MET A 55 -9.49 3.70 5.31
N GLU A 56 -10.30 3.93 4.29
CA GLU A 56 -11.77 3.96 4.38
C GLU A 56 -12.34 2.59 4.80
N ARG A 57 -11.66 1.50 4.45
CA ARG A 57 -11.96 0.14 4.92
C ARG A 57 -11.46 -0.15 6.34
N GLY A 58 -10.87 0.84 7.01
CA GLY A 58 -10.35 0.69 8.38
C GLY A 58 -8.92 0.16 8.48
N CYS A 59 -8.19 0.01 7.37
CA CYS A 59 -6.80 -0.41 7.41
C CYS A 59 -5.93 0.63 8.16
N THR A 60 -5.09 0.15 9.07
CA THR A 60 -4.09 0.93 9.81
C THR A 60 -2.68 0.74 9.27
N ALA A 61 -2.52 -0.07 8.21
CA ALA A 61 -1.24 -0.24 7.52
C ALA A 61 -1.45 -0.44 6.01
N VAL A 62 -0.51 0.05 5.20
CA VAL A 62 -0.50 -0.15 3.75
C VAL A 62 0.90 -0.56 3.29
N VAL A 63 0.97 -1.68 2.58
CA VAL A 63 2.13 -2.05 1.76
C VAL A 63 1.94 -1.48 0.37
N CYS A 64 2.88 -0.67 -0.09
CA CYS A 64 2.89 -0.02 -1.40
C CYS A 64 3.87 -0.74 -2.32
N ALA A 65 3.45 -1.01 -3.55
CA ALA A 65 4.27 -1.76 -4.51
C ALA A 65 5.40 -0.95 -5.16
N SER A 66 5.51 0.35 -4.87
CA SER A 66 6.66 1.20 -5.19
C SER A 66 6.72 2.41 -4.23
N ASP A 67 7.89 3.05 -4.14
CA ASP A 67 8.07 4.24 -3.29
C ASP A 67 7.24 5.44 -3.74
N MET A 68 7.01 5.60 -5.05
CA MET A 68 6.10 6.65 -5.54
C MET A 68 4.67 6.45 -5.01
N MET A 69 4.22 5.19 -4.91
CA MET A 69 2.92 4.90 -4.31
C MET A 69 2.93 5.11 -2.80
N ALA A 70 4.04 4.80 -2.11
CA ALA A 70 4.21 5.05 -0.67
C ALA A 70 4.13 6.54 -0.34
N LEU A 71 4.80 7.40 -1.13
CA LEU A 71 4.66 8.86 -1.03
C LEU A 71 3.21 9.31 -1.19
N GLY A 72 2.49 8.72 -2.15
CA GLY A 72 1.06 8.91 -2.33
C GLY A 72 0.24 8.53 -1.10
N ALA A 73 0.57 7.40 -0.47
CA ALA A 73 -0.09 6.92 0.74
C ALA A 73 0.14 7.86 1.94
N ILE A 74 1.36 8.33 2.15
CA ILE A 74 1.69 9.33 3.19
C ILE A 74 0.91 10.62 2.94
N ARG A 75 0.84 11.08 1.68
CA ARG A 75 0.03 12.25 1.33
C ARG A 75 -1.46 12.03 1.60
N ALA A 76 -2.00 10.84 1.33
CA ALA A 76 -3.38 10.49 1.64
C ALA A 76 -3.64 10.54 3.15
N ALA A 77 -2.76 9.93 3.96
CA ALA A 77 -2.87 9.91 5.41
C ALA A 77 -2.94 11.33 5.99
N ARG A 78 -2.01 12.20 5.58
CA ARG A 78 -1.99 13.61 5.98
C ARG A 78 -3.28 14.35 5.61
N ARG A 79 -3.83 14.11 4.42
CA ARG A 79 -5.12 14.72 3.99
C ARG A 79 -6.31 14.24 4.81
N MET A 80 -6.23 13.03 5.35
CA MET A 80 -7.25 12.44 6.23
C MET A 80 -6.96 12.72 7.72
N ALA A 81 -6.04 13.64 8.02
CA ALA A 81 -5.60 13.97 9.37
C ALA A 81 -5.13 12.75 10.19
N ARG A 82 -4.45 11.81 9.53
CA ARG A 82 -3.81 10.64 10.16
C ARG A 82 -2.29 10.82 10.15
N ASP A 83 -1.68 10.61 11.30
CA ASP A 83 -0.23 10.67 11.45
C ASP A 83 0.43 9.37 10.96
N VAL A 84 1.50 9.49 10.17
CA VAL A 84 2.37 8.37 9.83
C VAL A 84 3.62 8.48 10.72
N PRO A 85 4.04 7.44 11.46
CA PRO A 85 3.50 6.08 11.46
C PRO A 85 2.39 5.81 12.49
N ARG A 86 2.01 6.78 13.34
CA ARG A 86 1.18 6.53 14.54
C ARG A 86 -0.20 5.94 14.21
N ASP A 87 -0.89 6.53 13.24
CA ASP A 87 -2.27 6.19 12.86
C ASP A 87 -2.33 5.36 11.57
N LEU A 88 -1.26 5.42 10.75
CA LEU A 88 -1.08 4.60 9.55
C LEU A 88 0.39 4.20 9.39
N SER A 89 0.67 2.91 9.34
CA SER A 89 1.99 2.39 8.93
C SER A 89 2.08 2.26 7.41
N VAL A 90 3.19 2.69 6.82
CA VAL A 90 3.42 2.61 5.37
C VAL A 90 4.72 1.86 5.09
N VAL A 91 4.68 0.90 4.17
CA VAL A 91 5.85 0.18 3.68
C VAL A 91 6.01 0.44 2.18
N GLY A 92 7.18 0.95 1.77
CA GLY A 92 7.56 1.19 0.38
C GLY A 92 8.30 0.02 -0.27
N TYR A 93 8.71 0.20 -1.53
CA TYR A 93 9.43 -0.78 -2.34
C TYR A 93 10.21 -0.07 -3.45
N ASP A 94 11.40 -0.57 -3.79
CA ASP A 94 12.36 -0.08 -4.82
C ASP A 94 13.49 0.86 -4.33
N ASP A 95 13.60 1.18 -3.03
CA ASP A 95 14.71 1.94 -2.41
C ASP A 95 15.12 3.21 -3.19
N SER A 96 14.13 3.98 -3.63
CA SER A 96 14.29 5.23 -4.34
C SER A 96 15.13 6.21 -3.51
N PRO A 97 16.09 6.92 -4.12
CA PRO A 97 16.86 7.95 -3.42
C PRO A 97 15.99 9.04 -2.78
N LEU A 98 14.76 9.23 -3.26
CA LEU A 98 13.81 10.21 -2.73
C LEU A 98 13.29 9.84 -1.34
N ILE A 99 13.25 8.56 -0.96
CA ILE A 99 12.66 8.11 0.31
C ILE A 99 13.43 8.67 1.52
N ALA A 100 14.75 8.81 1.40
CA ALA A 100 15.60 9.37 2.45
C ALA A 100 15.30 10.84 2.78
N PHE A 101 14.48 11.53 1.97
CA PHE A 101 14.13 12.94 2.12
C PHE A 101 12.66 13.14 2.52
N THR A 102 11.96 12.10 2.99
CA THR A 102 10.57 12.19 3.45
C THR A 102 10.47 12.43 4.95
N ASP A 103 9.26 12.79 5.41
CA ASP A 103 8.94 12.93 6.83
C ASP A 103 7.62 12.19 7.14
N PRO A 104 7.60 11.13 7.95
CA PRO A 104 8.80 10.43 8.42
C PRO A 104 9.65 9.88 7.26
N PRO A 105 10.95 9.65 7.47
CA PRO A 105 11.81 8.95 6.51
C PRO A 105 11.39 7.48 6.35
#